data_AF-A0A3C2CVK2-F1
#
_entry.id   AF-A0A3C2CVK2-F1
#
_cell.length_a   1.000
_cell.length_b   1.000
_cell.length_c   1.000
_cell.angle_alpha   90.00
_cell.angle_beta   90.00
_cell.angle_gamma   90.00
#
_symmetry.space_group_name_H-M   'P 1'
#
loop_
_entity.id
_entity.type
_entity.pdbx_description
1 polymer ?
#
loop_
_entity_poly.entity_id
_entity_poly.type
_entity_poly.pdbx_seq_one_letter_code
_entity_poly.pdbx_strand_id
1 'polypeptide(L)'
;MIVKLYQAKAGDGNKKKGMRRTQSFFTTPQDAVSEALALKERMDSRYENEIEWDYKGDFTGTTEKMKILRGYLKGNRKSTAFYLEILCVEINEKIKPVSPIKPKSVTKEDKKVLNKFVKLLKVQNA
;
A
#
# COMPACT_ATOMS: atom_id res chain seq x y z
N MET A 1 -2.78 -23.62 -8.89
CA MET A 1 -2.15 -22.32 -8.57
C MET A 1 -3.28 -21.30 -8.47
N ILE A 2 -3.66 -20.85 -7.27
CA ILE A 2 -4.75 -19.87 -7.12
C ILE A 2 -4.22 -18.53 -7.63
N VAL A 3 -4.83 -18.00 -8.70
CA VAL A 3 -4.46 -16.69 -9.24
C VAL A 3 -5.01 -15.63 -8.30
N LYS A 4 -4.14 -14.79 -7.73
CA LYS A 4 -4.49 -13.71 -6.81
C LYS A 4 -4.48 -12.37 -7.55
N LEU A 5 -5.45 -11.53 -7.23
CA LEU A 5 -5.46 -10.12 -7.58
C LEU A 5 -5.07 -9.28 -6.36
N TYR A 6 -4.49 -8.12 -6.62
CA TYR A 6 -3.99 -7.21 -5.61
C TYR A 6 -4.73 -5.89 -5.70
N GLN A 7 -5.05 -5.25 -4.58
CA GLN A 7 -5.63 -3.90 -4.54
C GLN A 7 -4.87 -3.04 -3.54
N ALA A 8 -4.59 -1.80 -3.93
CA ALA A 8 -3.99 -0.82 -3.06
C ALA A 8 -5.04 -0.05 -2.26
N LYS A 9 -4.72 0.22 -1.00
CA LYS A 9 -5.50 1.08 -0.12
C LYS A 9 -4.56 1.92 0.73
N ALA A 10 -4.98 3.15 1.01
CA ALA A 10 -4.32 4.01 1.98
C ALA A 10 -5.30 4.33 3.10
N GLY A 11 -4.88 4.18 4.35
CA GLY A 11 -5.65 4.61 5.52
C GLY A 11 -5.33 6.04 5.90
N ASP A 12 -6.35 6.89 5.97
CA ASP A 12 -6.24 8.23 6.51
C ASP A 12 -6.25 8.14 8.05
N GLY A 13 -5.10 8.41 8.68
CA GLY A 13 -4.93 8.37 10.12
C GLY A 13 -5.73 9.44 10.86
N ASN A 14 -6.10 10.55 10.21
CA ASN A 14 -6.85 11.63 10.84
C ASN A 14 -8.36 11.40 10.67
N LYS A 15 -8.84 11.26 9.44
CA LYS A 15 -10.29 11.12 9.14
C LYS A 15 -10.80 9.69 9.26
N LYS A 16 -9.91 8.72 9.54
CA LYS A 16 -10.19 7.26 9.61
C LYS A 16 -10.87 6.69 8.34
N LYS A 17 -10.89 7.46 7.25
CA LYS A 17 -11.50 7.10 5.97
C LYS A 17 -10.42 6.58 5.03
N GLY A 18 -10.50 5.31 4.64
CA GLY A 18 -9.57 4.75 3.67
C GLY A 18 -9.73 5.41 2.30
N MET A 19 -8.62 5.81 1.68
CA MET A 19 -8.53 6.19 0.28
C MET A 19 -8.19 4.94 -0.55
N ARG A 20 -9.02 4.66 -1.55
CA ARG A 20 -8.75 3.63 -2.56
C ARG A 20 -9.39 4.06 -3.88
N ARG A 21 -8.83 3.63 -5.00
CA ARG A 21 -9.52 3.73 -6.29
C ARG A 21 -10.54 2.59 -6.39
N THR A 22 -11.80 2.94 -6.65
CA THR A 22 -12.89 1.97 -6.77
C THR A 22 -12.57 0.96 -7.89
N GLN A 23 -12.80 -0.33 -7.62
CA GLN A 23 -12.55 -1.42 -8.56
C GLN A 23 -11.14 -1.46 -9.16
N SER A 24 -10.14 -0.92 -8.45
CA SER A 24 -8.73 -1.04 -8.85
C SER A 24 -8.16 -2.36 -8.34
N PHE A 25 -7.96 -3.30 -9.26
CA PHE A 25 -7.32 -4.58 -9.00
C PHE A 25 -6.19 -4.80 -9.98
N PHE A 26 -5.14 -5.47 -9.55
CA PHE A 26 -3.89 -5.65 -10.27
C PHE A 26 -3.50 -7.13 -10.28
N THR A 27 -2.90 -7.58 -11.36
CA THR A 27 -2.40 -8.97 -11.45
C THR A 27 -1.07 -9.16 -10.74
N THR A 28 -0.31 -8.08 -10.52
CA THR A 28 1.00 -8.14 -9.89
C THR A 28 1.03 -7.39 -8.55
N PRO A 29 1.77 -7.90 -7.55
CA PRO A 29 2.04 -7.15 -6.33
C PRO A 29 2.72 -5.81 -6.57
N GLN A 30 3.59 -5.73 -7.57
CA GLN A 30 4.37 -4.55 -7.92
C GLN A 30 3.45 -3.41 -8.36
N ASP A 31 2.44 -3.70 -9.18
CA ASP A 31 1.45 -2.72 -9.62
C ASP A 31 0.63 -2.19 -8.44
N ALA A 32 0.24 -3.07 -7.51
CA ALA A 32 -0.49 -2.65 -6.31
C ALA A 32 0.37 -1.77 -5.39
N VAL A 33 1.66 -2.08 -5.22
CA VAL A 33 2.57 -1.21 -4.46
C VAL A 33 2.78 0.12 -5.17
N SER A 34 2.91 0.13 -6.50
CA SER A 34 2.99 1.38 -7.28
C SER A 34 1.76 2.25 -7.04
N GLU A 35 0.56 1.69 -7.13
CA GLU A 35 -0.69 2.41 -6.82
C GLU A 35 -0.70 2.90 -5.36
N ALA A 36 -0.25 2.08 -4.40
CA ALA A 36 -0.18 2.47 -3.00
C ALA A 36 0.77 3.67 -2.78
N LEU A 37 1.90 3.72 -3.48
CA LEU A 37 2.80 4.87 -3.46
C LEU A 37 2.18 6.11 -4.12
N ALA A 38 1.38 5.97 -5.17
CA ALA A 38 0.62 7.08 -5.72
C ALA A 38 -0.44 7.60 -4.72
N LEU A 39 -1.08 6.71 -3.96
CA LEU A 39 -1.97 7.08 -2.86
C LEU A 39 -1.21 7.78 -1.72
N LYS A 40 0.02 7.36 -1.43
CA LYS A 40 0.94 7.99 -0.47
C LYS A 40 1.20 9.45 -0.86
N GLU A 41 1.61 9.73 -2.10
CA GLU A 41 1.88 11.09 -2.57
C GLU A 41 0.65 12.01 -2.45
N ARG A 42 -0.54 11.49 -2.80
CA ARG A 42 -1.80 12.25 -2.63
C ARG A 42 -2.08 12.57 -1.18
N MET A 43 -1.73 11.66 -0.28
CA MET A 43 -1.91 11.83 1.16
C MET A 43 -0.90 12.82 1.71
N ASP A 44 0.37 12.69 1.35
CA ASP A 44 1.42 13.62 1.73
C ASP A 44 1.06 15.04 1.28
N SER A 45 0.63 15.22 0.03
CA SER A 45 0.16 16.52 -0.48
C SER A 45 -1.05 17.06 0.29
N ARG A 46 -1.98 16.20 0.71
CA ARG A 46 -3.19 16.61 1.47
C ARG A 46 -2.86 17.09 2.89
N TYR A 47 -1.78 16.57 3.45
CA TYR A 47 -1.32 16.87 4.81
C TYR A 47 -0.02 17.68 4.79
N GLU A 48 0.19 18.48 3.73
CA GLU A 48 1.31 19.41 3.61
C GLU A 48 2.71 18.78 3.83
N ASN A 49 2.84 17.48 3.52
CA ASN A 49 4.01 16.64 3.75
C ASN A 49 4.41 16.49 5.23
N GLU A 50 3.49 16.71 6.17
CA GLU A 50 3.73 16.55 7.60
C GLU A 50 3.63 15.09 8.07
N ILE A 51 3.38 14.12 7.18
CA ILE A 51 3.33 12.70 7.53
C ILE A 51 4.75 12.13 7.56
N GLU A 52 5.18 11.71 8.74
CA GLU A 52 6.43 10.98 8.90
C GLU A 52 6.20 9.48 8.75
N TRP A 53 6.70 8.93 7.64
CA TRP A 53 6.60 7.51 7.31
C TRP A 53 7.68 6.67 8.01
N ASP A 54 7.26 5.62 8.70
CA ASP A 54 8.12 4.67 9.41
C ASP A 54 8.59 3.55 8.48
N TYR A 55 9.65 3.82 7.72
CA TYR A 55 10.28 2.84 6.83
C TYR A 55 11.07 1.73 7.55
N LYS A 56 11.33 1.90 8.86
CA LYS A 56 12.00 0.88 9.69
C LYS A 56 10.98 -0.08 10.31
N GLY A 57 9.72 0.33 10.39
CA GLY A 57 8.63 -0.49 10.93
C GLY A 57 8.39 -1.76 10.13
N ASP A 58 7.94 -2.80 10.84
CA ASP A 58 7.54 -4.05 10.21
C ASP A 58 6.18 -3.95 9.52
N PHE A 59 6.02 -4.83 8.54
CA PHE A 59 4.73 -5.07 7.93
C PHE A 59 3.80 -5.71 8.96
N THR A 60 2.54 -5.33 8.93
CA THR A 60 1.54 -5.81 9.90
C THR A 60 0.28 -6.24 9.16
N GLY A 61 -0.52 -7.11 9.80
CA GLY A 61 -1.73 -7.66 9.19
C GLY A 61 -1.55 -9.10 8.73
N THR A 62 -2.40 -9.53 7.81
CA THR A 62 -2.47 -10.90 7.28
C THR A 62 -1.96 -10.95 5.84
N THR A 63 -1.78 -12.15 5.31
CA THR A 63 -1.38 -12.39 3.91
C THR A 63 -2.40 -11.83 2.91
N GLU A 64 -3.68 -11.83 3.27
CA GLU A 64 -4.78 -11.24 2.51
C GLU A 64 -4.87 -9.72 2.64
N LYS A 65 -4.37 -9.16 3.74
CA LYS A 65 -4.46 -7.73 4.04
C LYS A 65 -3.25 -7.27 4.83
N MET A 66 -2.29 -6.73 4.11
CA MET A 66 -0.98 -6.40 4.65
C MET A 66 -0.73 -4.90 4.59
N LYS A 67 -0.46 -4.31 5.75
CA LYS A 67 0.01 -2.93 5.88
C LYS A 67 1.51 -2.91 5.66
N ILE A 68 1.93 -2.28 4.56
CA ILE A 68 3.32 -2.28 4.09
C ILE A 68 4.09 -1.03 4.54
N LEU A 69 3.39 0.02 4.94
CA LEU A 69 4.02 1.25 5.44
C LEU A 69 3.05 1.94 6.39
N ARG A 70 3.57 2.53 7.46
CA ARG A 70 2.80 3.32 8.43
C ARG A 70 3.43 4.69 8.54
N GLY A 71 2.62 5.70 8.79
CA GLY A 71 3.08 7.07 9.02
C GLY A 71 2.27 7.75 10.10
N TYR A 72 2.82 8.82 10.65
CA TYR A 72 2.21 9.57 11.75
C TYR A 72 2.30 11.06 11.47
N LEU A 73 1.25 11.81 11.77
CA LEU A 73 1.26 13.25 11.59
C LEU A 73 2.28 13.87 12.55
N LYS A 74 3.23 14.64 12.03
CA LYS A 74 4.32 15.28 12.79
C LYS A 74 5.10 14.28 13.65
N GLY A 75 5.23 13.03 13.19
CA GLY A 75 5.91 11.97 13.92
C GLY A 75 5.20 11.46 15.17
N ASN A 76 3.99 11.94 15.47
CA ASN A 76 3.29 11.59 16.71
C ASN A 76 2.77 10.14 16.70
N ARG A 77 3.56 9.21 17.23
CA ARG A 77 3.22 7.78 17.34
C ARG A 77 2.02 7.47 18.25
N LYS A 78 1.58 8.42 19.07
CA LYS A 78 0.34 8.29 19.87
C LYS A 78 -0.91 8.62 19.06
N SER A 79 -0.76 9.29 17.92
CA SER A 79 -1.87 9.56 17.00
C SER A 79 -2.26 8.31 16.21
N THR A 80 -3.44 8.34 15.58
CA THR A 80 -3.87 7.26 14.71
C THR A 80 -2.99 7.23 13.46
N ALA A 81 -2.44 6.06 13.15
CA ALA A 81 -1.50 5.91 12.04
C ALA A 81 -2.16 6.08 10.66
N PHE A 82 -1.49 6.81 9.79
CA PHE A 82 -1.65 6.66 8.34
C PHE A 82 -1.01 5.35 7.91
N TYR A 83 -1.53 4.73 6.86
CA TYR A 83 -0.93 3.48 6.39
C TYR A 83 -1.15 3.25 4.90
N LEU A 84 -0.25 2.48 4.30
CA LEU A 84 -0.43 1.86 3.00
C LEU A 84 -0.71 0.38 3.21
N GLU A 85 -1.73 -0.13 2.55
CA GLU A 85 -2.25 -1.49 2.69
C GLU A 85 -2.44 -2.11 1.31
N ILE A 86 -1.99 -3.36 1.18
CA ILE A 86 -2.22 -4.18 0.00
C ILE A 86 -3.19 -5.29 0.40
N LEU A 87 -4.29 -5.37 -0.35
CA LEU A 87 -5.27 -6.44 -0.26
C LEU A 87 -4.94 -7.47 -1.32
N CYS A 88 -4.93 -8.75 -0.95
CA CYS A 88 -4.87 -9.88 -1.86
C CYS A 88 -6.24 -10.55 -1.87
N VAL A 89 -6.83 -10.68 -3.04
CA VAL A 89 -8.12 -11.36 -3.24
C VAL A 89 -7.97 -12.46 -4.26
N GLU A 90 -8.75 -13.51 -4.15
CA GLU A 90 -8.81 -14.54 -5.18
C GLU A 90 -9.42 -13.98 -6.45
N ILE A 91 -8.94 -14.44 -7.61
CA ILE A 91 -9.50 -14.02 -8.89
C ILE A 91 -10.97 -14.44 -8.97
N ASN A 92 -11.81 -13.51 -9.40
CA ASN A 92 -13.19 -13.76 -9.78
C ASN A 92 -13.34 -13.26 -11.21
N GLU A 93 -13.98 -14.03 -12.09
CA GLU A 93 -14.18 -13.69 -13.51
C GLU A 93 -14.81 -12.31 -13.73
N LYS A 94 -15.54 -11.80 -12.73
CA LYS A 94 -16.17 -10.46 -12.76
C LYS A 94 -15.18 -9.31 -12.53
N ILE A 95 -13.98 -9.57 -12.01
CA ILE A 95 -12.99 -8.55 -11.68
C ILE A 95 -12.01 -8.41 -12.84
N LYS A 96 -12.06 -7.27 -13.52
CA LYS A 96 -11.10 -6.92 -14.58
C LYS A 96 -9.92 -6.15 -13.96
N PRO A 97 -8.68 -6.65 -14.08
CA PRO A 97 -7.50 -5.90 -13.66
C PRO A 97 -7.35 -4.60 -14.45
N VAL A 98 -6.79 -3.59 -13.82
CA VAL A 98 -6.54 -2.27 -14.41
C VAL A 98 -5.06 -1.91 -14.27
N SER A 99 -4.59 -0.94 -15.06
CA SER A 99 -3.24 -0.41 -14.90
C SER A 99 -3.12 0.44 -13.62
N PRO A 100 -1.99 0.37 -12.89
CA PRO A 100 -1.77 1.20 -11.72
C PRO A 100 -1.53 2.66 -12.12
N ILE A 101 -1.92 3.55 -11.22
CA ILE A 101 -1.47 4.93 -11.20
C ILE A 101 -0.03 4.89 -10.71
N LYS A 102 0.89 5.40 -11.53
CA LYS A 102 2.29 5.51 -11.16
C LYS A 102 2.48 6.75 -10.28
N PRO A 103 3.25 6.66 -9.19
CA PRO A 103 3.63 7.83 -8.41
C PRO A 103 4.52 8.73 -9.27
N LYS A 104 4.48 10.04 -9.02
CA LYS A 104 5.33 11.03 -9.70
C LYS A 104 6.80 10.85 -9.32
N SER A 105 7.05 10.44 -8.08
CA SER A 105 8.36 10.29 -7.48
C SER A 105 8.42 9.01 -6.63
N VAL A 106 9.57 8.35 -6.66
CA VAL A 106 9.82 7.14 -5.87
C VAL A 106 11.17 7.28 -5.21
N THR A 107 11.19 7.32 -3.87
CA THR A 107 12.42 7.45 -3.09
C THR A 107 13.19 6.12 -3.02
N LYS A 108 14.41 6.14 -2.49
CA LYS A 108 15.18 4.90 -2.25
C LYS A 108 14.51 4.03 -1.19
N GLU A 109 13.87 4.66 -0.21
CA GLU A 109 13.14 4.04 0.88
C GLU A 109 11.87 3.35 0.36
N ASP A 110 11.12 3.99 -0.53
CA ASP A 110 9.96 3.39 -1.20
C ASP A 110 10.34 2.12 -1.98
N LYS A 111 11.47 2.16 -2.70
CA LYS A 111 12.00 0.97 -3.40
C LYS A 111 12.35 -0.16 -2.43
N LYS A 112 12.86 0.16 -1.24
CA LYS A 112 13.15 -0.86 -0.20
C LYS A 112 11.86 -1.52 0.28
N VAL A 113 10.80 -0.75 0.50
CA VAL A 113 9.47 -1.27 0.89
C VAL A 113 8.93 -2.22 -0.18
N LEU A 114 8.96 -1.81 -1.45
CA LEU A 114 8.57 -2.65 -2.58
C LEU A 114 9.34 -3.98 -2.59
N ASN A 115 10.67 -3.92 -2.49
CA ASN A 115 11.52 -5.10 -2.53
C ASN A 115 11.26 -6.03 -1.33
N LYS A 116 11.06 -5.48 -0.12
CA LYS A 116 10.73 -6.27 1.07
C LYS A 116 9.37 -6.97 0.90
N PHE A 117 8.36 -6.28 0.36
CA PHE A 117 7.03 -6.83 0.12
C PHE A 117 7.04 -7.95 -0.94
N VAL A 118 7.68 -7.72 -2.08
CA VAL A 118 7.77 -8.72 -3.15
C VAL A 118 8.54 -9.97 -2.68
N LYS A 119 9.61 -9.80 -1.92
CA LYS A 119 10.36 -10.94 -1.34
C LYS A 119 9.48 -11.76 -0.41
N LEU A 120 8.73 -11.11 0.48
CA LEU A 120 7.84 -11.78 1.43
C LEU A 120 6.76 -12.60 0.71
N LEU A 121 6.16 -12.06 -0.35
CA LEU A 121 5.20 -12.82 -1.16
C LEU A 121 5.82 -13.99 -1.92
N LYS A 122 7.07 -13.89 -2.36
CA LYS A 122 7.77 -15.03 -3.00
C LYS A 122 8.03 -16.16 -2.01
N VAL A 123 8.45 -15.84 -0.79
CA VAL A 123 8.70 -16.85 0.27
C VAL A 123 7.41 -17.55 0.70
N GLN A 124 6.27 -16.85 0.71
CA GLN A 124 4.98 -17.43 1.08
C GLN A 124 4.36 -18.35 0.01
N ASN A 125 4.86 -18.30 -1.23
CA ASN A 125 4.39 -19.13 -2.34
C ASN A 125 5.37 -20.26 -2.70
N ALA A 126 6.47 -20.43 -1.92
CA ALA A 126 7.44 -21.51 -2.04
C ALA A 126 7.13 -22.62 -1.01
#